data_AF-A0A966W057-F1
#
_entry.id   AF-A0A966W057-F1
#
_cell.length_a   1.000
_cell.length_b   1.000
_cell.length_c   1.000
_cell.angle_alpha   90.00
_cell.angle_beta   90.00
_cell.angle_gamma   90.00
#
_symmetry.space_group_name_H-M   'P 1'
#
loop_
_entity.id
_entity.type
_entity.pdbx_description
1 polymer ?
#
loop_
_entity_poly.entity_id
_entity_poly.type
_entity_poly.pdbx_seq_one_letter_code
_entity_poly.pdbx_strand_id
1 'polypeptide(L)' 'MRSYQNFIGGEWASAASGQTFTNFNPADTREAVAQYPQGGRADALAAIAAA' A
#
# COMPACT_ATOMS: atom_id res chain seq x y z
N MET A 1 7.92 13.24 0.60
CA MET A 1 6.99 12.10 0.79
C MET A 1 6.72 11.46 -0.56
N ARG A 2 6.93 10.14 -0.69
CA ARG A 2 6.65 9.37 -1.92
C ARG A 2 5.41 8.50 -1.74
N SER A 3 4.61 8.32 -2.79
CA SER A 3 3.47 7.41 -2.80
C SER A 3 3.80 6.15 -3.59
N TYR A 4 3.43 5.00 -3.04
CA TYR A 4 3.63 3.69 -3.64
C TYR A 4 2.30 2.99 -3.93
N GLN A 5 2.38 1.87 -4.63
CA GLN A 5 1.23 1.05 -5.01
C GLN A 5 1.51 -0.40 -4.64
N ASN A 6 0.46 -1.20 -4.48
CA ASN A 6 0.58 -2.65 -4.39
C ASN A 6 0.94 -3.21 -5.77
N PHE A 7 1.57 -4.38 -5.82
CA PHE A 7 1.84 -5.07 -7.07
C PHE A 7 1.13 -6.42 -7.06
N ILE A 8 0.10 -6.57 -7.89
CA ILE A 8 -0.80 -7.73 -7.88
C ILE A 8 -0.97 -8.18 -9.32
N GLY A 9 -0.65 -9.46 -9.59
CA GLY A 9 -0.83 -10.05 -10.93
C GLY A 9 -0.06 -9.37 -12.07
N GLY A 10 1.07 -8.74 -11.78
CA GLY A 10 1.86 -8.04 -12.79
C GLY A 10 1.51 -6.55 -12.96
N GLU A 11 0.54 -6.04 -12.21
CA GLU A 11 0.07 -4.66 -12.30
C GLU A 11 0.25 -3.88 -10.99
N TRP A 12 0.52 -2.59 -11.11
CA TRP A 12 0.53 -1.66 -9.98
C TRP A 12 -0.91 -1.23 -9.67
N ALA A 13 -1.35 -1.50 -8.43
CA ALA A 13 -2.72 -1.27 -8.00
C ALA A 13 -2.79 -0.41 -6.73
N SER A 14 -3.80 0.45 -6.68
CA SER A 14 -4.27 1.05 -5.42
C SER A 14 -5.05 0.01 -4.61
N ALA A 15 -5.26 0.27 -3.31
CA ALA A 15 -6.11 -0.60 -2.49
C ALA A 15 -7.56 -0.53 -3.01
N ALA A 16 -8.26 -1.66 -3.06
CA ALA A 16 -9.66 -1.72 -3.46
C ALA A 16 -10.57 -0.83 -2.60
N SER A 17 -10.18 -0.58 -1.33
CA SER A 17 -10.90 0.33 -0.43
C SER A 17 -10.61 1.82 -0.67
N GLY A 18 -9.60 2.16 -1.49
CA GLY A 18 -9.07 3.51 -1.65
C GLY A 18 -8.27 4.04 -0.44
N GLN A 19 -8.20 3.28 0.66
CA GLN A 19 -7.48 3.71 1.86
C GLN A 19 -5.97 3.62 1.68
N THR A 20 -5.26 4.49 2.38
CA THR A 20 -3.79 4.52 2.43
C THR A 20 -3.34 4.72 3.88
N PHE A 21 -2.09 4.37 4.16
CA PHE A 21 -1.44 4.68 5.44
C PHE A 21 -0.08 5.34 5.21
N THR A 22 0.30 6.20 6.14
CA THR A 22 1.56 6.94 6.12
C THR A 22 2.59 6.23 6.98
N ASN A 23 3.79 6.07 6.43
CA ASN A 23 4.95 5.58 7.15
C ASN A 23 5.78 6.79 7.62
N PHE A 24 6.23 6.75 8.87
CA PHE A 24 6.96 7.83 9.52
C PHE A 24 8.38 7.38 9.84
N ASN A 25 9.31 8.33 9.83
CA ASN A 25 10.69 8.05 10.22
C ASN A 25 10.73 7.58 11.69
N PRO A 26 11.30 6.39 12.00
CA PRO A 26 11.41 5.93 13.39
C PRO A 26 12.28 6.84 14.28
N ALA A 27 13.22 7.58 13.71
CA ALA A 27 14.08 8.52 14.42
C ALA A 27 13.42 9.88 14.67
N ASP A 28 12.44 10.26 13.84
CA ASP A 28 11.61 11.46 14.02
C ASP A 28 10.19 11.21 13.50
N THR A 29 9.28 10.87 14.42
CA THR A 29 7.89 10.51 14.08
C THR A 29 7.06 11.65 13.48
N ARG A 30 7.58 12.89 13.46
CA ARG A 30 6.94 14.02 12.78
C ARG A 30 7.22 14.02 11.27
N GLU A 31 8.24 13.28 10.83
CA GLU A 31 8.64 13.20 9.43
C GLU A 31 7.90 12.06 8.71
N ALA A 32 7.03 12.42 7.76
CA ALA A 32 6.37 11.47 6.87
C ALA A 32 7.27 11.09 5.69
N VAL A 33 7.67 9.82 5.60
CA VAL A 33 8.62 9.34 4.59
C VAL A 33 7.92 8.79 3.34
N ALA A 34 6.81 8.06 3.52
CA ALA A 34 6.10 7.40 2.42
C ALA A 34 4.61 7.16 2.73
N GLN A 35 3.83 6.94 1.67
CA GLN A 35 2.43 6.53 1.75
C GLN A 35 2.21 5.26 0.91
N TYR A 36 1.47 4.31 1.46
CA TYR A 36 1.17 3.02 0.83
C TYR A 36 -0.34 2.77 0.82
N PRO A 37 -0.87 2.03 -0.17
CA PRO A 37 -2.26 1.59 -0.12
C PRO A 37 -2.47 0.62 1.03
N GLN A 38 -3.56 0.78 1.77
CA GLN A 38 -3.93 -0.12 2.84
C GLN A 38 -4.69 -1.31 2.25
N GLY A 39 -3.95 -2.34 1.84
CA GLY A 39 -4.50 -3.56 1.26
C GLY A 39 -5.48 -4.26 2.20
N GLY A 40 -6.67 -4.58 1.68
CA GLY A 40 -7.73 -5.27 2.41
C GLY A 40 -7.93 -6.72 1.96
N ARG A 41 -9.00 -7.36 2.45
CA ARG A 41 -9.36 -8.74 2.10
C ARG A 41 -9.47 -8.96 0.58
N ALA A 42 -10.06 -8.01 -0.15
CA ALA A 42 -10.22 -8.10 -1.60
C ALA A 42 -8.86 -8.09 -2.33
N ASP A 43 -7.96 -7.18 -1.94
CA ASP A 43 -6.62 -7.10 -2.52
C ASP A 43 -5.82 -8.38 -2.24
N ALA A 44 -5.92 -8.91 -1.01
CA ALA A 44 -5.27 -10.16 -0.63
C ALA A 44 -5.80 -11.35 -1.45
N LEU A 45 -7.12 -11.45 -1.67
CA LEU A 45 -7.71 -12.49 -2.51
C LEU A 45 -7.28 -12.37 -3.98
N ALA A 46 -7.21 -11.14 -4.52
CA ALA A 46 -6.72 -10.91 -5.86
C ALA A 46 -5.24 -11.32 -6.02
N ALA A 47 -4.41 -11.03 -5.01
CA ALA A 47 -3.02 -11.47 -4.97
C ALA A 47 -2.89 -12.99 -4.91
N ILE A 48 -3.72 -13.67 -4.10
CA ILE A 48 -3.75 -15.14 -4.03
C ILE A 48 -4.16 -15.75 -5.37
N ALA A 49 -5.16 -15.19 -6.05
CA ALA A 49 -5.63 -15.69 -7.33
C ALA A 49 -4.61 -15.52 -8.47
N ALA A 50 -3.65 -14.61 -8.33
CA ALA A 50 -2.66 -14.28 -9.35
C ALA A 50 -1.27 -14.92 -9.13
N ALA A 51 -1.08 -15.65 -8.03
CA ALA A 51 0.18 -16.32 -7.66
C ALA A 51 0.30 -17.71 -8.27
#